data_AF-A0A955X8Y8-F1
#
_entry.id   AF-A0A955X8Y8-F1
#
_cell.length_a   1.000
_cell.length_b   1.000
_cell.length_c   1.000
_cell.angle_alpha   90.00
_cell.angle_beta   90.00
_cell.angle_gamma   90.00
#
_symmetry.space_group_name_H-M   'P 1'
#
loop_
_entity.id
_entity.type
_entity.pdbx_description
1 polymer ?
#
loop_
_entity_poly.entity_id
_entity_poly.type
_entity_poly.pdbx_seq_one_letter_code
_entity_poly.pdbx_strand_id
1 'polypeptide(L)'
;MKRRAWSLAPLVALVACSADPVPGPECTRDTECDTGQICQIASCVLPAKLDCAEGGDAAAVLTTRPAPLDFGPVGSEALVRTLTVTNDGTCNLVLARAELEGGSNSRFVCSSCITQSFPLKVYPGRDLRLDLTVQPGAPGILEDRLQILSNDPMRREWYVDLKAESAGQPDLTVSPLAIDFGYVPVGQTGEQLVQAINSSDGTATLEIVSAEIEPSDSPAFTVAPMTLLPIGLAPARLDASARAAFTVRYQPPEALAYEATLIITPRVGDPVRVALSSTGDPPHITVNPTQLDLGSIRLGEASARPVTIQNTGRADLVGRIRLAVGGSGDLSVPQSSLRIAPGGLFELGVTYEPTRAGSIGDTILIETNDPAQPSASVAVQGTAVAAAEQVISVEMTFDASSDSPLDKDIRDVDLIMESPIGLVVRKASPQGAWGAYGAARWSAGPRDNPERVVLGRTMQDGEYIVSLSYVEDCSTLPTALTAALLGIGVDELVGALSEDSIEIDPTQLQSAVTQTCAGRSSTRATLVTTIDGTPADQREVRLNQKGDLLPALKLRVVNGRFSVLDP
;
A
#
# COMPACT_ATOMS: atom_id res chain seq x y z
N MET A 1 -93.12 -57.92 15.86
CA MET A 1 -94.55 -58.05 16.23
C MET A 1 -95.04 -56.72 16.78
N LYS A 2 -96.20 -56.26 16.29
CA LYS A 2 -96.89 -55.01 16.63
C LYS A 2 -97.18 -54.91 18.14
N ARG A 3 -97.23 -53.70 18.71
CA ARG A 3 -98.47 -52.95 19.00
C ARG A 3 -98.20 -51.70 19.84
N ARG A 4 -98.81 -50.60 19.40
CA ARG A 4 -99.10 -49.39 20.20
C ARG A 4 -100.05 -49.72 21.35
N ALA A 5 -99.91 -49.03 22.46
CA ALA A 5 -101.03 -48.58 23.28
C ALA A 5 -100.62 -47.29 23.99
N TRP A 6 -101.40 -46.23 23.80
CA TRP A 6 -101.33 -44.98 24.57
C TRP A 6 -102.30 -45.09 25.75
N SER A 7 -101.89 -44.60 26.93
CA SER A 7 -102.83 -44.26 28.01
C SER A 7 -102.35 -43.04 28.80
N LEU A 8 -103.32 -42.14 28.98
CA LEU A 8 -103.46 -40.94 29.80
C LEU A 8 -102.55 -40.71 31.03
N ALA A 9 -102.27 -39.41 31.25
CA ALA A 9 -101.54 -38.78 32.37
C ALA A 9 -102.21 -38.93 33.75
N PRO A 10 -101.48 -38.71 34.87
CA PRO A 10 -101.39 -37.36 35.47
C PRO A 10 -100.03 -36.99 36.14
N LEU A 11 -99.93 -35.72 36.56
CA LEU A 11 -98.87 -35.03 37.32
C LEU A 11 -98.05 -35.88 38.32
N VAL A 12 -96.72 -35.74 38.29
CA VAL A 12 -95.86 -35.74 39.48
C VAL A 12 -94.74 -34.70 39.28
N ALA A 13 -94.75 -33.66 40.12
CA ALA A 13 -93.63 -32.74 40.28
C ALA A 13 -92.52 -33.44 41.07
N LEU A 14 -91.33 -33.56 40.47
CA LEU A 14 -90.11 -33.96 41.16
C LEU A 14 -89.29 -32.71 41.45
N VAL A 15 -89.14 -32.44 42.75
CA VAL A 15 -88.32 -31.39 43.34
C VAL A 15 -86.85 -31.62 42.95
N ALA A 16 -86.25 -30.63 42.27
CA ALA A 16 -84.81 -30.55 42.08
C ALA A 16 -84.21 -29.74 43.24
N CYS A 17 -83.22 -30.31 43.94
CA CYS A 17 -82.36 -29.55 44.85
C CYS A 17 -81.47 -28.60 44.03
N SER A 18 -81.72 -27.29 44.11
CA SER A 18 -80.77 -26.26 43.70
C SER A 18 -79.77 -26.03 44.83
N ALA A 19 -78.51 -26.42 44.64
CA ALA A 19 -77.43 -25.87 45.43
C ALA A 19 -77.28 -24.39 45.03
N ASP A 20 -77.32 -23.49 46.01
CA ASP A 20 -77.08 -22.06 45.76
C ASP A 20 -75.72 -21.86 45.09
N PRO A 21 -75.60 -20.98 44.08
CA PRO A 21 -74.31 -20.65 43.49
C PRO A 21 -73.43 -19.99 44.54
N VAL A 22 -72.22 -20.54 44.75
CA VAL A 22 -71.18 -19.90 45.57
C VAL A 22 -70.95 -18.48 45.01
N PRO A 23 -71.01 -17.42 45.84
CA PRO A 23 -70.75 -16.07 45.37
C PRO A 23 -69.33 -16.00 44.79
N GLY A 24 -69.22 -15.46 43.57
CA GLY A 24 -67.94 -15.27 42.90
C GLY A 24 -67.03 -14.27 43.63
N PRO A 25 -65.77 -14.12 43.18
CA PRO A 25 -64.86 -13.13 43.73
C PRO A 25 -65.46 -11.72 43.64
N GLU A 26 -65.23 -10.89 44.67
CA GLU A 26 -65.73 -9.51 44.74
C GLU A 26 -65.07 -8.63 43.67
N CYS A 27 -63.82 -8.95 43.31
CA CYS A 27 -63.07 -8.25 42.27
C CYS A 27 -62.03 -9.17 41.61
N THR A 28 -61.59 -8.79 40.41
CA THR A 28 -60.42 -9.37 39.71
C THR A 28 -59.40 -8.30 39.30
N ARG A 29 -59.81 -7.03 39.25
CA ARG A 29 -58.98 -5.86 38.94
C ARG A 29 -59.38 -4.68 39.82
N ASP A 30 -58.45 -3.75 40.01
CA ASP A 30 -58.65 -2.62 40.91
C ASP A 30 -59.79 -1.69 40.45
N THR A 31 -60.10 -1.65 39.15
CA THR A 31 -61.21 -0.88 38.58
C THR A 31 -62.60 -1.40 38.98
N GLU A 32 -62.68 -2.60 39.55
CA GLU A 32 -63.92 -3.23 40.00
C GLU A 32 -64.23 -2.90 41.47
N CYS A 33 -63.31 -2.21 42.16
CA CYS A 33 -63.48 -1.77 43.54
C CYS A 33 -63.90 -0.30 43.65
N ASP A 34 -64.46 0.08 44.80
CA ASP A 34 -64.83 1.47 45.09
C ASP A 34 -63.61 2.40 45.07
N THR A 35 -63.86 3.70 44.88
CA THR A 35 -62.78 4.70 44.77
C THR A 35 -61.85 4.64 45.98
N GLY A 36 -60.55 4.43 45.72
CA GLY A 36 -59.51 4.34 46.75
C GLY A 36 -59.31 2.95 47.35
N GLN A 37 -60.05 1.93 46.90
CA GLN A 37 -59.78 0.53 47.19
C GLN A 37 -58.97 -0.13 46.08
N ILE A 38 -58.35 -1.26 46.40
CA ILE A 38 -57.62 -2.11 45.46
C ILE A 38 -58.17 -3.52 45.53
N CYS A 39 -58.02 -4.27 44.43
CA CYS A 39 -58.39 -5.67 44.41
C CYS A 39 -57.24 -6.51 44.96
N GLN A 40 -57.45 -7.14 46.10
CA GLN A 40 -56.47 -8.00 46.75
C GLN A 40 -57.08 -9.37 47.06
N ILE A 41 -56.56 -10.42 46.43
CA ILE A 41 -57.03 -11.82 46.58
C ILE A 41 -58.57 -11.89 46.51
N ALA A 42 -59.13 -11.38 45.41
CA ALA A 42 -60.57 -11.40 45.14
C ALA A 42 -61.47 -10.59 46.11
N SER A 43 -60.90 -9.70 46.93
CA SER A 43 -61.66 -8.79 47.79
C SER A 43 -61.22 -7.34 47.62
N CYS A 44 -62.17 -6.40 47.76
CA CYS A 44 -61.90 -4.98 47.69
C CYS A 44 -61.44 -4.45 49.05
N VAL A 45 -60.18 -4.02 49.13
CA VAL A 45 -59.54 -3.62 50.38
C VAL A 45 -58.98 -2.20 50.27
N LEU A 46 -59.17 -1.41 51.33
CA LEU A 46 -58.50 -0.12 51.45
C LEU A 46 -56.99 -0.35 51.62
N PRO A 47 -56.11 0.27 50.80
CA PRO A 47 -54.66 0.12 50.89
C PRO A 47 -54.09 0.28 52.31
N ALA A 48 -54.62 1.20 53.11
CA ALA A 48 -54.17 1.43 54.49
C ALA A 48 -54.38 0.22 55.42
N LYS A 49 -55.37 -0.65 55.15
CA LYS A 49 -55.58 -1.89 55.92
C LYS A 49 -54.51 -2.95 55.66
N LEU A 50 -53.74 -2.79 54.59
CA LEU A 50 -52.62 -3.65 54.25
C LEU A 50 -51.29 -3.09 54.79
N ASP A 51 -51.27 -1.94 55.49
CA ASP A 51 -50.02 -1.45 56.10
C ASP A 51 -49.54 -2.40 57.22
N CYS A 52 -48.23 -2.61 57.33
CA CYS A 52 -47.65 -3.56 58.28
C CYS A 52 -47.88 -3.11 59.74
N ALA A 53 -48.50 -3.96 60.56
CA ALA A 53 -48.74 -3.67 61.97
C ALA A 53 -47.51 -3.92 62.84
N GLU A 54 -47.26 -3.07 63.84
CA GLU A 54 -46.17 -3.29 64.80
C GLU A 54 -46.41 -4.57 65.63
N GLY A 55 -45.52 -5.57 65.49
CA GLY A 55 -45.56 -6.81 66.27
C GLY A 55 -46.54 -7.89 65.77
N GLY A 56 -47.10 -7.76 64.57
CA GLY A 56 -47.94 -8.79 63.93
C GLY A 56 -47.16 -9.77 63.04
N ASP A 57 -47.81 -10.87 62.65
CA ASP A 57 -47.24 -11.91 61.76
C ASP A 57 -47.16 -11.47 60.27
N ALA A 58 -47.73 -10.32 59.91
CA ALA A 58 -47.68 -9.78 58.55
C ALA A 58 -46.34 -9.06 58.29
N ALA A 59 -45.69 -9.38 57.17
CA ALA A 59 -44.39 -8.81 56.81
C ALA A 59 -44.37 -8.33 55.35
N ALA A 60 -43.71 -7.20 55.10
CA ALA A 60 -43.33 -6.78 53.76
C ALA A 60 -42.07 -7.56 53.36
N VAL A 61 -42.06 -8.13 52.16
CA VAL A 61 -40.93 -8.93 51.68
C VAL A 61 -40.56 -8.42 50.30
N LEU A 62 -39.41 -7.76 50.20
CA LEU A 62 -38.86 -7.23 48.97
C LEU A 62 -38.09 -8.30 48.23
N THR A 63 -38.45 -8.56 46.98
CA THR A 63 -37.63 -9.32 46.04
C THR A 63 -37.41 -8.52 44.76
N THR A 64 -36.25 -8.71 44.13
CA THR A 64 -35.87 -7.99 42.91
C THR A 64 -35.44 -8.97 41.84
N ARG A 65 -35.89 -8.77 40.60
CA ARG A 65 -35.52 -9.60 39.46
C ARG A 65 -35.30 -8.77 38.19
N PRO A 66 -34.19 -8.99 37.47
CA PRO A 66 -33.01 -9.78 37.86
C PRO A 66 -32.18 -9.07 38.95
N ALA A 67 -31.36 -9.81 39.69
CA ALA A 67 -30.37 -9.29 40.65
C ALA A 67 -29.17 -10.27 40.68
N PRO A 68 -28.00 -9.94 40.10
CA PRO A 68 -27.60 -8.64 39.52
C PRO A 68 -28.41 -8.26 38.27
N LEU A 69 -28.45 -6.96 37.95
CA LEU A 69 -28.98 -6.43 36.68
C LEU A 69 -27.83 -6.21 35.70
N ASP A 70 -27.66 -7.17 34.80
CA ASP A 70 -26.64 -7.11 33.75
C ASP A 70 -27.22 -6.53 32.46
N PHE A 71 -26.59 -5.47 31.96
CA PHE A 71 -26.93 -4.82 30.71
C PHE A 71 -26.29 -5.53 29.51
N GLY A 72 -25.21 -6.28 29.72
CA GLY A 72 -24.38 -6.86 28.67
C GLY A 72 -23.52 -5.81 27.96
N PRO A 73 -23.16 -6.03 26.69
CA PRO A 73 -22.35 -5.09 25.92
C PRO A 73 -23.12 -3.81 25.59
N VAL A 74 -22.50 -2.67 25.82
CA VAL A 74 -23.01 -1.32 25.52
C VAL A 74 -22.16 -0.73 24.41
N GLY A 75 -22.78 -0.55 23.24
CA GLY A 75 -22.16 0.06 22.06
C GLY A 75 -22.11 1.59 22.15
N SER A 76 -22.41 2.28 21.04
CA SER A 76 -22.41 3.75 20.95
C SER A 76 -23.70 4.41 21.46
N GLU A 77 -24.73 3.63 21.79
CA GLU A 77 -26.03 4.12 22.24
C GLU A 77 -26.34 3.70 23.68
N ALA A 78 -27.22 4.46 24.34
CA ALA A 78 -27.65 4.13 25.70
C ALA A 78 -28.59 2.92 25.71
N LEU A 79 -28.45 2.07 26.73
CA LEU A 79 -29.24 0.84 26.85
C LEU A 79 -30.14 0.92 28.08
N VAL A 80 -31.40 0.52 27.92
CA VAL A 80 -32.38 0.45 29.03
C VAL A 80 -32.61 -1.00 29.44
N ARG A 81 -32.68 -1.23 30.75
CA ARG A 81 -33.11 -2.49 31.36
C ARG A 81 -34.05 -2.21 32.52
N THR A 82 -35.00 -3.10 32.72
CA THR A 82 -36.01 -2.97 33.77
C THR A 82 -35.69 -3.91 34.93
N LEU A 83 -35.61 -3.34 36.13
CA LEU A 83 -35.62 -4.07 37.39
C LEU A 83 -37.07 -4.21 37.86
N THR A 84 -37.50 -5.45 38.13
CA THR A 84 -38.81 -5.69 38.75
C THR A 84 -38.64 -5.85 40.25
N VAL A 85 -39.31 -5.02 41.03
CA VAL A 85 -39.42 -5.10 42.50
C VAL A 85 -40.77 -5.71 42.83
N THR A 86 -40.77 -6.88 43.45
CA THR A 86 -41.98 -7.60 43.84
C THR A 86 -42.15 -7.55 45.35
N ASN A 87 -43.38 -7.34 45.81
CA ASN A 87 -43.73 -7.55 47.21
C ASN A 87 -44.25 -8.99 47.39
N ASP A 88 -43.38 -9.90 47.82
CA ASP A 88 -43.73 -11.30 48.13
C ASP A 88 -44.33 -11.45 49.54
N GLY A 89 -44.49 -10.34 50.26
CA GLY A 89 -45.03 -10.29 51.60
C GLY A 89 -46.55 -10.31 51.64
N THR A 90 -47.08 -10.07 52.84
CA THR A 90 -48.53 -10.06 53.13
C THR A 90 -49.07 -8.68 53.52
N CYS A 91 -48.18 -7.70 53.76
CA CYS A 91 -48.51 -6.29 53.98
C CYS A 91 -47.76 -5.38 52.99
N ASN A 92 -48.09 -4.10 52.96
CA ASN A 92 -47.55 -3.11 52.01
C ASN A 92 -46.04 -2.97 52.16
N LEU A 93 -45.34 -3.18 51.05
CA LEU A 93 -43.94 -2.82 50.92
C LEU A 93 -43.86 -1.33 50.56
N VAL A 94 -43.17 -0.57 51.39
CA VAL A 94 -42.92 0.86 51.19
C VAL A 94 -41.45 1.03 50.85
N LEU A 95 -41.17 1.49 49.63
CA LEU A 95 -39.84 1.91 49.21
C LEU A 95 -39.70 3.39 49.58
N ALA A 96 -38.79 3.69 50.50
CA ALA A 96 -38.53 5.06 50.95
C ALA A 96 -37.69 5.84 49.92
N ARG A 97 -36.79 5.17 49.20
CA ARG A 97 -36.00 5.71 48.09
C ARG A 97 -35.32 4.58 47.31
N ALA A 98 -34.90 4.88 46.08
CA ALA A 98 -33.99 4.05 45.31
C ALA A 98 -32.95 4.96 44.64
N GLU A 99 -31.69 4.82 45.00
CA GLU A 99 -30.59 5.72 44.60
C GLU A 99 -29.36 4.91 44.19
N LEU A 100 -28.59 5.44 43.24
CA LEU A 100 -27.32 4.84 42.84
C LEU A 100 -26.22 5.26 43.81
N GLU A 101 -25.40 4.31 44.26
CA GLU A 101 -24.28 4.62 45.16
C GLU A 101 -23.23 5.52 44.48
N GLY A 102 -22.99 5.35 43.18
CA GLY A 102 -22.14 6.24 42.39
C GLY A 102 -22.70 7.66 42.19
N GLY A 103 -23.98 7.89 42.50
CA GLY A 103 -24.64 9.18 42.35
C GLY A 103 -24.48 9.77 40.94
N SER A 104 -24.14 11.07 40.85
CA SER A 104 -23.95 11.77 39.58
C SER A 104 -22.69 11.36 38.80
N ASN A 105 -21.78 10.63 39.44
CA ASN A 105 -20.58 10.11 38.79
C ASN A 105 -20.83 8.74 38.12
N SER A 106 -22.01 8.14 38.38
CA SER A 106 -22.40 6.89 37.75
C SER A 106 -22.73 7.08 36.27
N ARG A 107 -22.40 6.07 35.48
CA ARG A 107 -22.85 5.94 34.08
C ARG A 107 -24.22 5.30 33.97
N PHE A 108 -24.71 4.73 35.07
CA PHE A 108 -26.08 4.26 35.20
C PHE A 108 -26.98 5.43 35.64
N VAL A 109 -28.24 5.40 35.21
CA VAL A 109 -29.27 6.36 35.56
C VAL A 109 -30.53 5.58 35.86
N CYS A 110 -31.09 5.71 37.06
CA CYS A 110 -32.42 5.17 37.35
C CYS A 110 -33.49 6.18 36.93
N SER A 111 -33.93 6.11 35.67
CA SER A 111 -34.92 7.02 35.08
C SER A 111 -36.25 7.00 35.84
N SER A 112 -36.70 5.82 36.28
CA SER A 112 -37.90 5.69 37.12
C SER A 112 -37.74 6.30 38.51
N CYS A 113 -36.54 6.24 39.10
CA CYS A 113 -36.29 6.77 40.43
C CYS A 113 -36.34 8.30 40.48
N ILE A 114 -36.05 8.95 39.35
CA ILE A 114 -36.10 10.42 39.21
C ILE A 114 -37.53 10.89 38.88
N THR A 115 -38.27 10.11 38.08
CA THR A 115 -39.60 10.49 37.60
C THR A 115 -40.73 10.15 38.58
N GLN A 116 -40.52 9.16 39.45
CA GLN A 116 -41.50 8.75 40.46
C GLN A 116 -41.24 9.47 41.79
N SER A 117 -42.30 9.89 42.48
CA SER A 117 -42.21 10.52 43.79
C SER A 117 -42.19 9.47 44.90
N PHE A 118 -41.06 9.31 45.57
CA PHE A 118 -40.96 8.49 46.77
C PHE A 118 -41.64 9.15 47.99
N PRO A 119 -42.17 8.37 48.96
CA PRO A 119 -42.12 6.91 49.04
C PRO A 119 -43.12 6.21 48.10
N LEU A 120 -42.73 5.05 47.56
CA LEU A 120 -43.56 4.22 46.69
C LEU A 120 -44.13 3.04 47.45
N LYS A 121 -45.41 2.72 47.21
CA LYS A 121 -46.08 1.57 47.81
C LYS A 121 -46.25 0.45 46.77
N VAL A 122 -45.84 -0.75 47.13
CA VAL A 122 -46.04 -1.99 46.36
C VAL A 122 -46.94 -2.92 47.17
N TYR A 123 -48.12 -3.20 46.65
CA TYR A 123 -49.11 -4.04 47.35
C TYR A 123 -48.70 -5.52 47.34
N PRO A 124 -49.18 -6.33 48.30
CA PRO A 124 -48.83 -7.76 48.38
C PRO A 124 -49.11 -8.51 47.07
N GLY A 125 -48.13 -9.26 46.58
CA GLY A 125 -48.18 -10.00 45.32
C GLY A 125 -48.13 -9.12 44.05
N ARG A 126 -47.79 -7.83 44.17
CA ARG A 126 -47.67 -6.91 43.02
C ARG A 126 -46.21 -6.57 42.73
N ASP A 127 -46.02 -6.08 41.51
CA ASP A 127 -44.73 -5.67 40.97
C ASP A 127 -44.68 -4.15 40.75
N LEU A 128 -43.51 -3.57 41.02
CA LEU A 128 -43.09 -2.25 40.59
C LEU A 128 -41.93 -2.39 39.61
N ARG A 129 -41.99 -1.69 38.49
CA ARG A 129 -40.91 -1.66 37.49
C ARG A 129 -40.10 -0.39 37.64
N LEU A 130 -38.79 -0.55 37.74
CA LEU A 130 -37.80 0.53 37.72
C LEU A 130 -36.95 0.38 36.47
N ASP A 131 -36.99 1.36 35.58
CA ASP A 131 -36.16 1.41 34.39
C ASP A 131 -34.83 2.09 34.72
N LEU A 132 -33.75 1.35 34.45
CA LEU A 132 -32.38 1.82 34.56
C LEU A 132 -31.78 1.93 33.17
N THR A 133 -30.99 2.97 32.95
CA THR A 133 -30.31 3.28 31.69
C THR A 133 -28.82 3.32 31.93
N VAL A 134 -28.02 2.71 31.07
CA VAL A 134 -26.55 2.87 31.07
C VAL A 134 -26.14 3.70 29.86
N GLN A 135 -25.29 4.71 30.08
CA GLN A 135 -24.77 5.57 29.02
C GLN A 135 -23.45 5.02 28.43
N PRO A 136 -23.26 5.10 27.10
CA PRO A 136 -22.07 4.59 26.40
C PRO A 136 -20.83 5.41 26.73
N GLY A 137 -19.66 4.79 26.94
CA GLY A 137 -18.48 5.48 27.48
C GLY A 137 -17.14 4.90 27.05
N ALA A 138 -16.11 5.22 27.83
CA ALA A 138 -14.78 4.62 27.66
C ALA A 138 -14.88 3.10 27.77
N PRO A 139 -14.06 2.36 27.01
CA PRO A 139 -14.15 0.90 27.01
C PRO A 139 -13.82 0.31 28.38
N GLY A 140 -14.51 -0.77 28.73
CA GLY A 140 -14.26 -1.51 29.96
C GLY A 140 -15.53 -1.92 30.69
N ILE A 141 -15.33 -2.53 31.85
CA ILE A 141 -16.44 -2.98 32.72
C ILE A 141 -16.96 -1.78 33.50
N LEU A 142 -18.26 -1.55 33.45
CA LEU A 142 -18.98 -0.56 34.24
C LEU A 142 -19.72 -1.28 35.37
N GLU A 143 -19.53 -0.83 36.60
CA GLU A 143 -20.19 -1.36 37.79
C GLU A 143 -20.73 -0.23 38.65
N ASP A 144 -21.90 -0.45 39.25
CA ASP A 144 -22.49 0.40 40.29
C ASP A 144 -23.51 -0.43 41.09
N ARG A 145 -24.06 0.12 42.17
CA ARG A 145 -25.13 -0.53 42.94
C ARG A 145 -26.32 0.40 43.11
N LEU A 146 -27.52 -0.13 42.85
CA LEU A 146 -28.76 0.52 43.21
C LEU A 146 -29.11 0.16 44.66
N GLN A 147 -29.07 1.15 45.55
CA GLN A 147 -29.53 1.01 46.93
C GLN A 147 -31.04 1.31 47.00
N ILE A 148 -31.81 0.33 47.46
CA ILE A 148 -33.25 0.46 47.72
C ILE A 148 -33.47 0.43 49.24
N LEU A 149 -34.01 1.53 49.77
CA LEU A 149 -34.39 1.62 51.19
C LEU A 149 -35.87 1.27 51.34
N SER A 150 -36.20 0.29 52.19
CA SER A 150 -37.57 -0.20 52.35
C SER A 150 -37.95 -0.50 53.80
N ASN A 151 -39.24 -0.75 54.04
CA ASN A 151 -39.77 -1.25 55.32
C ASN A 151 -39.67 -2.78 55.48
N ASP A 152 -39.05 -3.51 54.56
CA ASP A 152 -38.77 -4.94 54.75
C ASP A 152 -37.80 -5.12 55.94
N PRO A 153 -38.17 -5.88 56.99
CA PRO A 153 -37.34 -6.01 58.19
C PRO A 153 -36.01 -6.74 57.94
N MET A 154 -35.95 -7.62 56.94
CA MET A 154 -34.75 -8.38 56.56
C MET A 154 -33.94 -7.69 55.47
N ARG A 155 -34.57 -6.82 54.67
CA ARG A 155 -33.96 -6.09 53.55
C ARG A 155 -34.27 -4.59 53.60
N ARG A 156 -34.01 -3.98 54.77
CA ARG A 156 -34.19 -2.53 54.96
C ARG A 156 -33.35 -1.74 53.97
N GLU A 157 -32.09 -2.13 53.82
CA GLU A 157 -31.20 -1.65 52.76
C GLU A 157 -30.87 -2.83 51.85
N TRP A 158 -31.44 -2.81 50.65
CA TRP A 158 -31.19 -3.82 49.63
C TRP A 158 -30.36 -3.23 48.50
N TYR A 159 -29.35 -3.97 48.05
CA TYR A 159 -28.47 -3.54 46.97
C TYR A 159 -28.67 -4.46 45.77
N VAL A 160 -28.84 -3.86 44.60
CA VAL A 160 -28.83 -4.57 43.32
C VAL A 160 -27.57 -4.16 42.57
N ASP A 161 -26.66 -5.11 42.37
CA ASP A 161 -25.45 -4.89 41.57
C ASP A 161 -25.85 -4.66 40.11
N LEU A 162 -25.30 -3.59 39.52
CA LEU A 162 -25.47 -3.21 38.13
C LEU A 162 -24.16 -3.47 37.41
N LYS A 163 -24.23 -4.13 36.25
CA LYS A 163 -23.06 -4.44 35.43
C LYS A 163 -23.32 -4.15 33.96
N ALA A 164 -22.32 -3.61 33.28
CA ALA A 164 -22.29 -3.50 31.83
C ALA A 164 -20.85 -3.63 31.32
N GLU A 165 -20.69 -3.93 30.03
CA GLU A 165 -19.39 -3.90 29.36
C GLU A 165 -19.45 -2.86 28.24
N SER A 166 -18.78 -1.72 28.40
CA SER A 166 -18.75 -0.71 27.34
C SER A 166 -17.71 -1.07 26.29
N ALA A 167 -18.14 -1.07 25.03
CA ALA A 167 -17.28 -1.35 23.88
C ALA A 167 -16.38 -0.15 23.51
N GLY A 168 -16.55 1.02 24.11
CA GLY A 168 -15.92 2.26 23.65
C GLY A 168 -16.70 2.92 22.50
N GLN A 169 -16.18 4.03 22.01
CA GLN A 169 -16.63 4.63 20.74
C GLN A 169 -15.68 4.25 19.62
N PRO A 170 -16.18 4.00 18.40
CA PRO A 170 -15.31 3.76 17.25
C PRO A 170 -14.55 5.04 16.90
N ASP A 171 -13.33 4.90 16.40
CA ASP A 171 -12.46 6.03 16.04
C ASP A 171 -11.93 5.82 14.62
N LEU A 172 -12.35 6.68 13.69
CA LEU A 172 -11.96 6.60 12.28
C LEU A 172 -10.63 7.33 12.07
N THR A 173 -9.57 6.58 11.77
CA THR A 173 -8.30 7.14 11.31
C THR A 173 -8.11 6.86 9.82
N VAL A 174 -7.73 7.89 9.06
CA VAL A 174 -7.47 7.82 7.62
C VAL A 174 -6.05 8.27 7.30
N SER A 175 -5.38 7.58 6.37
CA SER A 175 -4.05 7.94 5.89
C SER A 175 -3.87 7.61 4.39
N PRO A 176 -3.27 8.51 3.60
CA PRO A 176 -2.84 9.87 3.96
C PRO A 176 -4.01 10.86 4.07
N LEU A 177 -3.79 12.03 4.71
CA LEU A 177 -4.78 13.13 4.80
C LEU A 177 -4.65 14.17 3.67
N ALA A 178 -3.61 14.06 2.84
CA ALA A 178 -3.45 14.86 1.63
C ALA A 178 -2.76 14.02 0.55
N ILE A 179 -3.20 14.18 -0.68
CA ILE A 179 -2.63 13.55 -1.87
C ILE A 179 -2.37 14.64 -2.90
N ASP A 180 -1.11 14.77 -3.32
CA ASP A 180 -0.72 15.54 -4.49
C ASP A 180 -0.41 14.57 -5.63
N PHE A 181 -1.25 14.60 -6.68
CA PHE A 181 -1.04 13.79 -7.88
C PHE A 181 0.05 14.35 -8.79
N GLY A 182 0.56 15.55 -8.52
CA GLY A 182 1.51 16.22 -9.40
C GLY A 182 0.91 16.45 -10.80
N TYR A 183 1.76 16.35 -11.83
CA TYR A 183 1.34 16.43 -13.22
C TYR A 183 1.01 15.03 -13.75
N VAL A 184 -0.21 14.87 -14.24
CA VAL A 184 -0.65 13.72 -15.02
C VAL A 184 -1.05 14.24 -16.41
N PRO A 185 -0.51 13.67 -17.50
CA PRO A 185 -0.89 14.11 -18.85
C PRO A 185 -2.38 13.92 -19.13
N VAL A 186 -2.95 14.82 -19.93
CA VAL A 186 -4.36 14.70 -20.37
C VAL A 186 -4.61 13.34 -21.01
N GLY A 187 -5.68 12.66 -20.59
CA GLY A 187 -6.03 11.32 -21.05
C GLY A 187 -5.29 10.16 -20.35
N GLN A 188 -4.32 10.45 -19.47
CA GLN A 188 -3.74 9.47 -18.56
C GLN A 188 -4.40 9.49 -17.19
N THR A 189 -4.16 8.44 -16.40
CA THR A 189 -4.75 8.27 -15.07
C THR A 189 -3.67 8.10 -14.03
N GLY A 190 -3.73 8.89 -12.96
CA GLY A 190 -3.01 8.65 -11.72
C GLY A 190 -3.92 7.96 -10.70
N GLU A 191 -3.38 7.04 -9.92
CA GLU A 191 -4.10 6.37 -8.83
C GLU A 191 -3.34 6.49 -7.52
N GLN A 192 -4.05 6.73 -6.43
CA GLN A 192 -3.50 6.76 -5.08
C GLN A 192 -4.45 6.06 -4.12
N LEU A 193 -3.88 5.39 -3.11
CA LEU A 193 -4.65 4.64 -2.13
C LEU A 193 -4.78 5.41 -0.82
N VAL A 194 -6.02 5.52 -0.35
CA VAL A 194 -6.39 6.05 0.97
C VAL A 194 -6.84 4.87 1.83
N GLN A 195 -6.20 4.68 2.98
CA GLN A 195 -6.56 3.64 3.93
C GLN A 195 -7.30 4.23 5.12
N ALA A 196 -8.37 3.54 5.54
CA ALA A 196 -9.13 3.85 6.73
C ALA A 196 -9.11 2.65 7.70
N ILE A 197 -8.90 2.95 8.97
CA ILE A 197 -8.89 1.95 10.05
C ILE A 197 -9.72 2.44 11.23
N ASN A 198 -10.15 1.49 12.06
CA ASN A 198 -10.70 1.80 13.37
C ASN A 198 -9.57 1.80 14.42
N SER A 199 -9.18 2.98 14.90
CA SER A 199 -8.09 3.18 15.87
C SER A 199 -8.56 3.13 17.33
N SER A 200 -9.83 2.80 17.59
CA SER A 200 -10.36 2.73 18.95
C SER A 200 -9.57 1.74 19.83
N ASP A 201 -9.46 2.09 21.11
CA ASP A 201 -8.86 1.26 22.16
C ASP A 201 -9.82 0.18 22.70
N GLY A 202 -11.11 0.33 22.42
CA GLY A 202 -12.18 -0.58 22.81
C GLY A 202 -12.40 -1.78 21.89
N THR A 203 -13.65 -2.26 21.86
CA THR A 203 -14.16 -3.36 21.04
C THR A 203 -15.25 -2.91 20.05
N ALA A 204 -15.61 -1.62 20.06
CA ALA A 204 -16.65 -1.05 19.20
C ALA A 204 -16.24 -1.13 17.72
N THR A 205 -17.11 -1.72 16.90
CA THR A 205 -16.90 -1.76 15.45
C THR A 205 -17.27 -0.42 14.83
N LEU A 206 -16.45 0.05 13.90
CA LEU A 206 -16.68 1.24 13.09
C LEU A 206 -17.44 0.84 11.83
N GLU A 207 -18.41 1.64 11.39
CA GLU A 207 -19.09 1.43 10.11
C GLU A 207 -18.92 2.67 9.25
N ILE A 208 -18.26 2.53 8.10
CA ILE A 208 -18.15 3.62 7.11
C ILE A 208 -19.35 3.53 6.20
N VAL A 209 -20.12 4.62 6.10
CA VAL A 209 -21.39 4.67 5.37
C VAL A 209 -21.27 5.32 4.00
N SER A 210 -20.34 6.26 3.82
CA SER A 210 -20.07 6.90 2.53
C SER A 210 -18.60 7.30 2.37
N ALA A 211 -18.16 7.37 1.12
CA ALA A 211 -16.88 7.92 0.70
C ALA A 211 -17.09 8.67 -0.63
N GLU A 212 -17.02 10.00 -0.60
CA GLU A 212 -17.46 10.87 -1.69
C GLU A 212 -16.44 11.96 -1.99
N ILE A 213 -16.35 12.39 -3.26
CA ILE A 213 -15.54 13.52 -3.67
C ILE A 213 -16.37 14.80 -3.59
N GLU A 214 -15.85 15.83 -2.94
CA GLU A 214 -16.41 17.18 -2.92
C GLU A 214 -15.48 18.15 -3.68
N PRO A 215 -16.01 18.94 -4.65
CA PRO A 215 -17.40 18.96 -5.08
C PRO A 215 -17.78 17.70 -5.89
N SER A 216 -19.06 17.31 -5.84
CA SER A 216 -19.56 16.06 -6.45
C SER A 216 -19.47 16.01 -7.97
N ASP A 217 -19.37 17.17 -8.60
CA ASP A 217 -19.19 17.38 -10.05
C ASP A 217 -17.72 17.58 -10.43
N SER A 218 -16.78 17.24 -9.54
CA SER A 218 -15.35 17.28 -9.83
C SER A 218 -15.05 16.57 -11.15
N PRO A 219 -14.52 17.29 -12.16
CA PRO A 219 -14.38 16.74 -13.51
C PRO A 219 -13.19 15.80 -13.66
N ALA A 220 -12.29 15.73 -12.67
CA ALA A 220 -11.02 15.03 -12.76
C ALA A 220 -10.81 13.93 -11.71
N PHE A 221 -11.54 13.95 -10.60
CA PHE A 221 -11.34 13.01 -9.48
C PHE A 221 -12.50 12.04 -9.34
N THR A 222 -12.20 10.76 -9.10
CA THR A 222 -13.18 9.72 -8.76
C THR A 222 -12.66 8.85 -7.62
N VAL A 223 -13.57 8.20 -6.87
CA VAL A 223 -13.22 7.29 -5.77
C VAL A 223 -13.92 5.94 -5.94
N ALA A 224 -13.19 4.86 -5.64
CA ALA A 224 -13.68 3.48 -5.68
C ALA A 224 -13.00 2.61 -4.60
N PRO A 225 -13.57 1.45 -4.22
CA PRO A 225 -14.90 0.98 -4.58
C PRO A 225 -15.99 1.62 -3.71
N MET A 226 -17.10 2.04 -4.32
CA MET A 226 -18.31 2.48 -3.60
C MET A 226 -19.29 1.33 -3.32
N THR A 227 -19.16 0.21 -4.03
CA THR A 227 -20.07 -0.95 -3.95
C THR A 227 -19.95 -1.76 -2.66
N LEU A 228 -18.89 -1.54 -1.89
CA LEU A 228 -18.62 -2.24 -0.63
C LEU A 228 -19.16 -1.46 0.59
N LEU A 229 -19.83 -0.33 0.39
CA LEU A 229 -20.39 0.49 1.46
C LEU A 229 -21.86 0.09 1.75
N PRO A 230 -22.28 0.06 3.03
CA PRO A 230 -21.48 0.33 4.21
C PRO A 230 -20.48 -0.81 4.54
N ILE A 231 -19.31 -0.46 5.07
CA ILE A 231 -18.27 -1.43 5.48
C ILE A 231 -18.03 -1.35 6.99
N GLY A 232 -18.05 -2.50 7.65
CA GLY A 232 -17.73 -2.65 9.07
C GLY A 232 -16.25 -2.95 9.30
N LEU A 233 -15.62 -2.25 10.24
CA LEU A 233 -14.22 -2.40 10.64
C LEU A 233 -14.13 -2.68 12.14
N ALA A 234 -13.62 -3.88 12.49
CA ALA A 234 -13.20 -4.16 13.85
C ALA A 234 -12.03 -3.23 14.25
N PRO A 235 -11.86 -2.92 15.54
CA PRO A 235 -10.68 -2.18 16.02
C PRO A 235 -9.38 -2.85 15.55
N ALA A 236 -8.46 -2.06 14.99
CA ALA A 236 -7.23 -2.57 14.38
C ALA A 236 -6.33 -3.34 15.37
N ARG A 237 -6.48 -3.08 16.67
CA ARG A 237 -5.81 -3.82 17.76
C ARG A 237 -6.34 -5.25 17.94
N LEU A 238 -7.58 -5.52 17.54
CA LEU A 238 -8.23 -6.84 17.62
C LEU A 238 -8.07 -7.60 16.31
N ASP A 239 -8.12 -6.89 15.18
CA ASP A 239 -7.90 -7.43 13.85
C ASP A 239 -7.06 -6.46 13.01
N ALA A 240 -5.76 -6.73 12.90
CA ALA A 240 -4.84 -5.90 12.13
C ALA A 240 -5.12 -5.91 10.61
N SER A 241 -5.91 -6.88 10.13
CA SER A 241 -6.35 -6.98 8.74
C SER A 241 -7.60 -6.15 8.45
N ALA A 242 -8.35 -5.72 9.48
CA ALA A 242 -9.52 -4.89 9.33
C ALA A 242 -9.15 -3.46 8.88
N ARG A 243 -9.18 -3.24 7.57
CA ARG A 243 -8.94 -1.93 6.93
C ARG A 243 -9.85 -1.76 5.73
N ALA A 244 -10.32 -0.52 5.53
CA ALA A 244 -10.95 -0.12 4.28
C ALA A 244 -9.92 0.59 3.39
N ALA A 245 -9.98 0.36 2.10
CA ALA A 245 -9.06 0.91 1.12
C ALA A 245 -9.87 1.57 0.01
N PHE A 246 -9.64 2.87 -0.19
CA PHE A 246 -10.29 3.68 -1.21
C PHE A 246 -9.23 4.12 -2.21
N THR A 247 -9.37 3.70 -3.47
CA THR A 247 -8.55 4.18 -4.57
C THR A 247 -9.15 5.48 -5.09
N VAL A 248 -8.37 6.56 -4.97
CA VAL A 248 -8.66 7.84 -5.61
C VAL A 248 -7.98 7.84 -6.97
N ARG A 249 -8.76 8.07 -8.02
CA ARG A 249 -8.28 8.18 -9.39
C ARG A 249 -8.34 9.63 -9.84
N TYR A 250 -7.28 10.09 -10.47
CA TYR A 250 -7.17 11.42 -11.08
C TYR A 250 -6.94 11.26 -12.59
N GLN A 251 -7.85 11.81 -13.39
CA GLN A 251 -7.77 11.84 -14.84
C GLN A 251 -8.09 13.27 -15.32
N PRO A 252 -7.09 14.12 -15.57
CA PRO A 252 -7.34 15.50 -15.97
C PRO A 252 -7.94 15.58 -17.37
N PRO A 253 -9.08 16.28 -17.56
CA PRO A 253 -9.64 16.54 -18.89
C PRO A 253 -8.86 17.61 -19.65
N GLU A 254 -8.19 18.52 -18.93
CA GLU A 254 -7.36 19.59 -19.47
C GLU A 254 -6.09 19.74 -18.63
N ALA A 255 -5.03 20.33 -19.19
CA ALA A 255 -3.77 20.59 -18.51
C ALA A 255 -3.88 21.80 -17.54
N LEU A 256 -4.75 21.66 -16.54
CA LEU A 256 -5.02 22.63 -15.49
C LEU A 256 -4.78 22.00 -14.12
N ALA A 257 -4.59 22.84 -13.09
CA ALA A 257 -4.58 22.38 -11.71
C ALA A 257 -6.01 22.09 -11.26
N TYR A 258 -6.20 20.99 -10.53
CA TYR A 258 -7.48 20.62 -9.93
C TYR A 258 -7.32 20.42 -8.43
N GLU A 259 -8.33 20.80 -7.68
CA GLU A 259 -8.43 20.57 -6.24
C GLU A 259 -9.79 19.93 -5.92
N ALA A 260 -9.80 19.00 -4.98
CA ALA A 260 -11.00 18.39 -4.45
C ALA A 260 -10.76 17.86 -3.03
N THR A 261 -11.80 17.37 -2.37
CA THR A 261 -11.69 16.70 -1.07
C THR A 261 -12.39 15.36 -1.13
N LEU A 262 -11.70 14.28 -0.75
CA LEU A 262 -12.37 13.02 -0.42
C LEU A 262 -12.89 13.09 1.01
N ILE A 263 -14.18 12.82 1.21
CA ILE A 263 -14.85 12.80 2.52
C ILE A 263 -15.26 11.38 2.83
N ILE A 264 -14.73 10.81 3.90
CA ILE A 264 -15.07 9.47 4.40
C ILE A 264 -15.93 9.66 5.65
N THR A 265 -17.19 9.24 5.58
CA THR A 265 -18.18 9.46 6.64
C THR A 265 -18.47 8.15 7.38
N PRO A 266 -18.18 8.07 8.69
CA PRO A 266 -18.63 6.97 9.52
C PRO A 266 -20.08 7.14 9.96
N ARG A 267 -20.74 6.06 10.37
CA ARG A 267 -22.08 6.12 10.98
C ARG A 267 -22.09 6.91 12.29
N VAL A 268 -21.01 6.77 13.06
CA VAL A 268 -20.81 7.40 14.37
C VAL A 268 -19.42 8.03 14.37
N GLY A 269 -19.33 9.27 14.84
CA GLY A 269 -18.09 10.08 14.81
C GLY A 269 -18.11 11.12 13.68
N ASP A 270 -17.04 11.91 13.62
CA ASP A 270 -16.92 12.98 12.62
C ASP A 270 -16.40 12.43 11.27
N PRO A 271 -16.84 12.98 10.12
CA PRO A 271 -16.26 12.67 8.83
C PRO A 271 -14.79 13.09 8.74
N VAL A 272 -13.96 12.27 8.07
CA VAL A 272 -12.56 12.60 7.80
C VAL A 272 -12.39 13.09 6.37
N ARG A 273 -11.62 14.17 6.21
CA ARG A 273 -11.39 14.87 4.93
C ARG A 273 -9.95 14.67 4.46
N VAL A 274 -9.78 14.21 3.22
CA VAL A 274 -8.49 14.04 2.55
C VAL A 274 -8.40 15.07 1.42
N ALA A 275 -7.43 15.98 1.51
CA ALA A 275 -7.21 17.00 0.47
C ALA A 275 -6.60 16.36 -0.78
N LEU A 276 -7.13 16.69 -1.95
CA LEU A 276 -6.64 16.22 -3.25
C LEU A 276 -6.20 17.42 -4.07
N SER A 277 -4.98 17.38 -4.61
CA SER A 277 -4.45 18.42 -5.48
C SER A 277 -3.71 17.83 -6.68
N SER A 278 -3.58 18.64 -7.72
CA SER A 278 -2.73 18.36 -8.88
C SER A 278 -2.14 19.65 -9.45
N THR A 279 -1.14 19.51 -10.33
CA THR A 279 -0.63 20.63 -11.15
C THR A 279 -0.99 20.42 -12.62
N GLY A 280 -1.41 21.50 -13.28
CA GLY A 280 -1.59 21.55 -14.73
C GLY A 280 -0.30 21.85 -15.50
N ASP A 281 0.73 22.35 -14.80
CA ASP A 281 1.98 22.78 -15.41
C ASP A 281 2.91 21.56 -15.62
N PRO A 282 3.23 21.20 -16.89
CA PRO A 282 4.10 20.08 -17.21
C PRO A 282 5.56 20.33 -16.79
N PRO A 283 6.43 19.30 -16.86
CA PRO A 283 7.87 19.53 -16.83
C PRO A 283 8.29 20.31 -18.10
N HIS A 284 9.30 21.17 -17.95
CA HIS A 284 9.87 21.90 -19.09
C HIS A 284 11.38 21.76 -19.11
N ILE A 285 11.92 21.20 -20.19
CA ILE A 285 13.37 21.04 -20.34
C ILE A 285 13.99 22.33 -20.90
N THR A 286 15.14 22.70 -20.38
CA THR A 286 16.03 23.69 -21.00
C THR A 286 17.44 23.13 -21.01
N VAL A 287 18.12 23.19 -22.15
CA VAL A 287 19.46 22.65 -22.33
C VAL A 287 20.42 23.77 -22.75
N ASN A 288 21.53 23.91 -22.03
CA ASN A 288 22.52 24.95 -22.30
C ASN A 288 23.96 24.42 -22.11
N PRO A 289 24.84 24.53 -23.12
CA PRO A 289 24.57 25.02 -24.47
C PRO A 289 23.86 23.96 -25.35
N THR A 290 23.15 24.40 -26.39
CA THR A 290 22.61 23.51 -27.45
C THR A 290 23.65 23.14 -28.50
N GLN A 291 24.77 23.85 -28.54
CA GLN A 291 25.96 23.50 -29.32
C GLN A 291 27.19 23.55 -28.42
N LEU A 292 27.86 22.42 -28.29
CA LEU A 292 29.04 22.25 -27.46
C LEU A 292 30.30 22.18 -28.34
N ASP A 293 31.17 23.18 -28.19
CA ASP A 293 32.50 23.15 -28.79
C ASP A 293 33.54 22.68 -27.76
N LEU A 294 34.17 21.55 -28.06
CA LEU A 294 35.19 20.93 -27.24
C LEU A 294 36.57 21.55 -27.46
N GLY A 295 36.71 22.38 -28.51
CA GLY A 295 37.93 23.05 -28.91
C GLY A 295 38.91 22.14 -29.66
N SER A 296 40.18 22.56 -29.67
CA SER A 296 41.27 21.77 -30.25
C SER A 296 41.94 20.93 -29.16
N ILE A 297 41.89 19.60 -29.33
CA ILE A 297 42.45 18.62 -28.40
C ILE A 297 43.53 17.79 -29.12
N ARG A 298 44.65 17.51 -28.46
CA ARG A 298 45.69 16.64 -29.03
C ARG A 298 45.25 15.18 -28.95
N LEU A 299 45.70 14.36 -29.90
CA LEU A 299 45.47 12.91 -29.84
C LEU A 299 45.94 12.34 -28.48
N GLY A 300 45.14 11.47 -27.88
CA GLY A 300 45.45 10.84 -26.59
C GLY A 300 45.31 11.75 -25.36
N GLU A 301 44.82 12.98 -25.52
CA GLU A 301 44.37 13.83 -24.41
C GLU A 301 42.84 13.80 -24.30
N ALA A 302 42.31 13.93 -23.07
CA ALA A 302 40.88 14.02 -22.82
C ALA A 302 40.48 15.44 -22.41
N SER A 303 39.32 15.88 -22.89
CA SER A 303 38.66 17.11 -22.46
C SER A 303 37.23 16.80 -22.04
N ALA A 304 36.82 17.35 -20.90
CA ALA A 304 35.44 17.32 -20.45
C ALA A 304 34.85 18.74 -20.48
N ARG A 305 33.63 18.86 -20.99
CA ARG A 305 32.85 20.09 -20.95
C ARG A 305 31.43 19.79 -20.46
N PRO A 306 30.87 20.61 -19.57
CA PRO A 306 29.52 20.39 -19.05
C PRO A 306 28.46 20.90 -20.03
N VAL A 307 27.33 20.20 -20.07
CA VAL A 307 26.05 20.68 -20.60
C VAL A 307 25.08 20.73 -19.43
N THR A 308 24.48 21.88 -19.17
CA THR A 308 23.46 22.03 -18.13
C THR A 308 22.09 21.68 -18.71
N ILE A 309 21.41 20.72 -18.07
CA ILE A 309 20.01 20.40 -18.33
C ILE A 309 19.21 20.89 -17.13
N GLN A 310 18.21 21.72 -17.35
CA GLN A 310 17.39 22.31 -16.31
C GLN A 310 15.93 21.94 -16.51
N ASN A 311 15.21 21.71 -15.41
CA ASN A 311 13.76 21.64 -15.41
C ASN A 311 13.19 22.99 -14.98
N THR A 312 12.64 23.75 -15.91
CA THR A 312 11.99 25.05 -15.66
C THR A 312 10.48 24.92 -15.44
N GLY A 313 9.94 23.70 -15.51
CA GLY A 313 8.54 23.39 -15.27
C GLY A 313 8.19 23.16 -13.79
N ARG A 314 6.96 22.69 -13.54
CA ARG A 314 6.43 22.46 -12.18
C ARG A 314 6.24 20.99 -11.81
N ALA A 315 6.54 20.07 -12.73
CA ALA A 315 6.55 18.64 -12.46
C ALA A 315 7.92 18.03 -12.72
N ASP A 316 8.15 16.81 -12.20
CA ASP A 316 9.41 16.10 -12.39
C ASP A 316 9.69 15.85 -13.88
N LEU A 317 10.84 16.32 -14.36
CA LEU A 317 11.35 16.01 -15.69
C LEU A 317 12.06 14.66 -15.61
N VAL A 318 11.54 13.66 -16.30
CA VAL A 318 12.16 12.34 -16.44
C VAL A 318 12.51 12.04 -17.88
N GLY A 319 13.59 11.28 -18.08
CA GLY A 319 14.10 11.04 -19.42
C GLY A 319 15.29 10.09 -19.49
N ARG A 320 15.91 10.06 -20.66
CA ARG A 320 17.14 9.31 -20.94
C ARG A 320 18.07 10.11 -21.84
N ILE A 321 19.37 10.00 -21.58
CA ILE A 321 20.43 10.67 -22.33
C ILE A 321 21.22 9.62 -23.10
N ARG A 322 21.44 9.86 -24.40
CA ARG A 322 22.25 8.98 -25.26
C ARG A 322 22.96 9.77 -26.34
N LEU A 323 24.03 9.19 -26.91
CA LEU A 323 24.58 9.65 -28.18
C LEU A 323 23.71 9.17 -29.34
N ALA A 324 23.67 9.93 -30.43
CA ALA A 324 23.06 9.48 -31.67
C ALA A 324 23.85 8.28 -32.25
N VAL A 325 23.14 7.36 -32.89
CA VAL A 325 23.75 6.15 -33.49
C VAL A 325 24.68 6.59 -34.64
N GLY A 326 25.91 6.07 -34.64
CA GLY A 326 26.94 6.40 -35.64
C GLY A 326 27.98 7.42 -35.17
N GLY A 327 27.97 7.81 -33.89
CA GLY A 327 29.03 8.61 -33.27
C GLY A 327 30.38 7.90 -33.28
N SER A 328 31.48 8.66 -33.34
CA SER A 328 32.82 8.10 -33.12
C SER A 328 32.94 7.60 -31.67
N GLY A 329 33.62 6.48 -31.43
CA GLY A 329 33.95 6.03 -30.07
C GLY A 329 34.85 6.99 -29.25
N ASP A 330 35.17 8.17 -29.79
CA ASP A 330 35.97 9.24 -29.17
C ASP A 330 35.12 10.17 -28.27
N LEU A 331 33.80 10.16 -28.42
CA LEU A 331 32.87 10.90 -27.56
C LEU A 331 32.19 9.96 -26.56
N SER A 332 32.05 10.43 -25.33
CA SER A 332 31.41 9.68 -24.26
C SER A 332 30.55 10.60 -23.41
N VAL A 333 29.35 10.11 -23.10
CA VAL A 333 28.42 10.72 -22.15
C VAL A 333 27.98 9.64 -21.17
N PRO A 334 27.78 9.95 -19.88
CA PRO A 334 27.20 8.99 -18.95
C PRO A 334 25.78 8.66 -19.41
N GLN A 335 25.57 7.45 -19.92
CA GLN A 335 24.23 6.93 -20.17
C GLN A 335 23.53 6.82 -18.82
N SER A 336 22.49 7.63 -18.65
CA SER A 336 21.82 7.79 -17.37
C SER A 336 20.33 8.00 -17.57
N SER A 337 19.55 7.43 -16.65
CA SER A 337 18.20 7.89 -16.42
C SER A 337 18.27 9.31 -15.87
N LEU A 338 17.45 10.19 -16.43
CA LEU A 338 17.34 11.57 -16.00
C LEU A 338 16.11 11.70 -15.10
N ARG A 339 16.26 12.32 -13.93
CA ARG A 339 15.17 12.77 -13.08
C ARG A 339 15.55 14.09 -12.44
N ILE A 340 14.90 15.18 -12.84
CA ILE A 340 15.16 16.53 -12.34
C ILE A 340 13.88 17.07 -11.74
N ALA A 341 13.91 17.34 -10.42
CA ALA A 341 12.80 17.99 -9.73
C ALA A 341 12.54 19.40 -10.29
N PRO A 342 11.33 19.96 -10.09
CA PRO A 342 11.00 21.33 -10.52
C PRO A 342 12.06 22.36 -10.06
N GLY A 343 12.54 23.19 -11.00
CA GLY A 343 13.58 24.19 -10.76
C GLY A 343 15.00 23.62 -10.61
N GLY A 344 15.16 22.30 -10.57
CA GLY A 344 16.45 21.61 -10.46
C GLY A 344 17.27 21.66 -11.74
N LEU A 345 18.55 21.32 -11.61
CA LEU A 345 19.50 21.23 -12.72
C LEU A 345 20.33 19.94 -12.62
N PHE A 346 20.80 19.48 -13.77
CA PHE A 346 21.70 18.36 -13.94
C PHE A 346 22.84 18.76 -14.88
N GLU A 347 24.08 18.61 -14.43
CA GLU A 347 25.27 18.86 -15.25
C GLU A 347 25.72 17.56 -15.93
N LEU A 348 25.49 17.47 -17.24
CA LEU A 348 25.98 16.38 -18.07
C LEU A 348 27.43 16.65 -18.48
N GLY A 349 28.36 15.86 -17.96
CA GLY A 349 29.76 15.88 -18.39
C GLY A 349 29.94 15.19 -19.74
N VAL A 350 30.24 15.95 -20.79
CA VAL A 350 30.56 15.43 -22.13
C VAL A 350 32.07 15.32 -22.24
N THR A 351 32.58 14.11 -22.47
CA THR A 351 34.02 13.86 -22.55
C THR A 351 34.41 13.48 -23.98
N TYR A 352 35.44 14.15 -24.48
CA TYR A 352 36.06 13.93 -25.79
C TYR A 352 37.51 13.52 -25.63
N GLU A 353 37.87 12.41 -26.28
CA GLU A 353 39.24 11.90 -26.32
C GLU A 353 39.55 11.42 -27.75
N PRO A 354 40.12 12.29 -28.60
CA PRO A 354 40.34 11.95 -29.99
C PRO A 354 41.46 10.95 -30.21
N THR A 355 41.27 10.06 -31.18
CA THR A 355 42.34 9.16 -31.66
C THR A 355 42.70 9.36 -33.13
N ARG A 356 41.95 10.18 -33.85
CA ARG A 356 42.25 10.53 -35.24
C ARG A 356 42.24 12.04 -35.41
N ALA A 357 43.26 12.58 -36.07
CA ALA A 357 43.31 14.00 -36.38
C ALA A 357 42.21 14.38 -37.37
N GLY A 358 41.59 15.55 -37.16
CA GLY A 358 40.47 16.02 -37.96
C GLY A 358 39.32 16.60 -37.11
N SER A 359 38.31 17.14 -37.79
CA SER A 359 37.09 17.62 -37.14
C SER A 359 36.17 16.46 -36.78
N ILE A 360 35.53 16.55 -35.61
CA ILE A 360 34.47 15.66 -35.18
C ILE A 360 33.14 16.41 -35.07
N GLY A 361 32.05 15.72 -35.36
CA GLY A 361 30.68 16.20 -35.16
C GLY A 361 29.80 15.05 -34.71
N ASP A 362 29.00 15.29 -33.66
CA ASP A 362 28.04 14.31 -33.13
C ASP A 362 26.84 15.03 -32.51
N THR A 363 25.82 14.28 -32.10
CA THR A 363 24.62 14.81 -31.46
C THR A 363 24.26 13.99 -30.22
N ILE A 364 24.16 14.66 -29.08
CA ILE A 364 23.58 14.08 -27.86
C ILE A 364 22.06 14.23 -27.97
N LEU A 365 21.32 13.14 -27.76
CA LEU A 365 19.88 13.13 -27.69
C LEU A 365 19.40 12.95 -26.25
N ILE A 366 18.48 13.82 -25.83
CA ILE A 366 17.86 13.82 -24.52
C ILE A 366 16.36 13.62 -24.74
N GLU A 367 15.88 12.41 -24.46
CA GLU A 367 14.45 12.09 -24.58
C GLU A 367 13.79 12.32 -23.23
N THR A 368 12.63 13.00 -23.22
CA THR A 368 12.02 13.48 -21.98
C THR A 368 10.50 13.32 -21.97
N ASN A 369 9.90 13.50 -20.78
CA ASN A 369 8.45 13.63 -20.60
C ASN A 369 7.94 15.08 -20.70
N ASP A 370 8.75 16.05 -21.17
CA ASP A 370 8.25 17.38 -21.54
C ASP A 370 7.34 17.23 -22.77
N PRO A 371 6.03 17.52 -22.66
CA PRO A 371 5.09 17.35 -23.76
C PRO A 371 5.36 18.30 -24.93
N ALA A 372 5.98 19.46 -24.69
CA ALA A 372 6.38 20.39 -25.74
C ALA A 372 7.71 19.98 -26.40
N GLN A 373 8.60 19.33 -25.64
CA GLN A 373 9.92 18.89 -26.10
C GLN A 373 10.23 17.43 -25.70
N PRO A 374 9.55 16.44 -26.30
CA PRO A 374 9.77 15.02 -25.98
C PRO A 374 11.18 14.54 -26.35
N SER A 375 11.90 15.32 -27.16
CA SER A 375 13.29 15.10 -27.52
C SER A 375 14.01 16.44 -27.69
N ALA A 376 15.12 16.61 -26.99
CA ALA A 376 16.05 17.73 -27.14
C ALA A 376 17.41 17.21 -27.65
N SER A 377 18.14 18.03 -28.39
CA SER A 377 19.44 17.66 -28.94
C SER A 377 20.51 18.69 -28.62
N VAL A 378 21.75 18.20 -28.45
CA VAL A 378 22.95 19.03 -28.32
C VAL A 378 23.93 18.64 -29.40
N ALA A 379 24.23 19.56 -30.31
CA ALA A 379 25.25 19.36 -31.32
C ALA A 379 26.63 19.48 -30.68
N VAL A 380 27.49 18.49 -30.90
CA VAL A 380 28.85 18.46 -30.34
C VAL A 380 29.84 18.57 -31.48
N GLN A 381 30.82 19.46 -31.33
CA GLN A 381 31.91 19.63 -32.30
C GLN A 381 33.27 19.73 -31.61
N GLY A 382 34.33 19.39 -32.32
CA GLY A 382 35.70 19.53 -31.86
C GLY A 382 36.70 19.31 -32.98
N THR A 383 37.97 19.62 -32.73
CA THR A 383 39.05 19.33 -33.68
C THR A 383 40.20 18.62 -32.99
N ALA A 384 40.53 17.43 -33.48
CA ALA A 384 41.69 16.68 -33.08
C ALA A 384 42.93 17.14 -33.86
N VAL A 385 44.02 17.44 -33.16
CA VAL A 385 45.32 17.75 -33.77
C VAL A 385 46.34 16.67 -33.44
N ALA A 386 47.26 16.41 -34.37
CA ALA A 386 48.31 15.41 -34.18
C ALA A 386 49.09 15.65 -32.87
N ALA A 387 49.38 14.57 -32.16
CA ALA A 387 50.25 14.61 -30.98
C ALA A 387 51.73 14.67 -31.39
N ALA A 388 52.60 15.07 -30.45
CA ALA A 388 54.05 15.05 -30.65
C ALA A 388 54.62 13.62 -30.60
N GLU A 389 53.93 12.71 -29.93
CA GLU A 389 54.21 11.28 -29.83
C GLU A 389 53.09 10.50 -30.53
N GLN A 390 53.35 9.27 -30.96
CA GLN A 390 52.32 8.45 -31.62
C GLN A 390 51.24 8.04 -30.63
N VAL A 391 50.01 7.93 -31.10
CA VAL A 391 48.88 7.39 -30.35
C VAL A 391 48.45 6.08 -30.99
N ILE A 392 48.37 5.01 -30.20
CA ILE A 392 47.82 3.74 -30.67
C ILE A 392 46.46 3.51 -30.05
N SER A 393 45.51 2.99 -30.84
CA SER A 393 44.29 2.43 -30.29
C SER A 393 44.08 1.01 -30.78
N VAL A 394 43.64 0.16 -29.87
CA VAL A 394 43.26 -1.23 -30.13
C VAL A 394 41.79 -1.34 -29.80
N GLU A 395 40.99 -1.61 -30.81
CA GLU A 395 39.55 -1.78 -30.71
C GLU A 395 39.20 -3.23 -31.00
N MET A 396 38.38 -3.84 -30.15
CA MET A 396 37.89 -5.19 -30.32
C MET A 396 36.38 -5.13 -30.54
N THR A 397 35.95 -5.69 -31.66
CA THR A 397 34.57 -6.14 -31.83
C THR A 397 34.53 -7.66 -31.75
N PHE A 398 33.39 -8.23 -31.37
CA PHE A 398 33.16 -9.67 -31.53
C PHE A 398 31.82 -9.90 -32.22
N ASP A 399 31.59 -11.11 -32.73
CA ASP A 399 30.33 -11.47 -33.41
C ASP A 399 29.15 -11.04 -32.50
N ALA A 400 28.48 -9.93 -32.79
CA ALA A 400 27.27 -9.52 -32.07
C ALA A 400 26.10 -10.29 -32.68
N SER A 401 25.38 -11.07 -31.89
CA SER A 401 24.04 -11.49 -32.31
C SER A 401 23.17 -10.24 -32.42
N SER A 402 22.36 -10.14 -33.48
CA SER A 402 21.57 -8.96 -33.86
C SER A 402 21.00 -8.16 -32.68
N ASP A 403 20.97 -6.81 -32.78
CA ASP A 403 20.33 -5.87 -31.82
C ASP A 403 18.80 -6.01 -31.73
N SER A 404 18.28 -7.23 -31.66
CA SER A 404 16.88 -7.48 -31.31
C SER A 404 16.70 -7.26 -29.81
N PRO A 405 15.58 -6.66 -29.35
CA PRO A 405 15.25 -6.56 -27.93
C PRO A 405 15.21 -7.91 -27.19
N LEU A 406 15.13 -9.01 -27.95
CA LEU A 406 15.07 -10.40 -27.49
C LEU A 406 16.43 -11.13 -27.55
N ASP A 407 17.46 -10.50 -28.08
CA ASP A 407 18.77 -11.12 -28.34
C ASP A 407 19.85 -10.45 -27.49
N LYS A 408 19.73 -10.60 -26.17
CA LYS A 408 20.82 -10.23 -25.26
C LYS A 408 21.94 -11.24 -25.47
N ASP A 409 22.95 -10.84 -26.24
CA ASP A 409 24.17 -11.63 -26.38
C ASP A 409 24.81 -11.79 -25.00
N ILE A 410 24.75 -13.02 -24.46
CA ILE A 410 25.25 -13.34 -23.12
C ILE A 410 26.73 -13.72 -23.12
N ARG A 411 27.39 -13.63 -24.29
CA ARG A 411 28.83 -13.80 -24.43
C ARG A 411 29.55 -12.55 -23.97
N ASP A 412 30.64 -12.73 -23.22
CA ASP A 412 31.49 -11.64 -22.76
C ASP A 412 32.95 -11.95 -23.10
N VAL A 413 33.57 -11.09 -23.90
CA VAL A 413 34.97 -11.21 -24.30
C VAL A 413 35.70 -9.97 -23.80
N ASP A 414 36.66 -10.17 -22.91
CA ASP A 414 37.51 -9.10 -22.39
C ASP A 414 38.75 -8.93 -23.29
N LEU A 415 38.99 -7.71 -23.75
CA LEU A 415 40.28 -7.27 -24.24
C LEU A 415 41.20 -7.01 -23.05
N ILE A 416 42.36 -7.67 -23.03
CA ILE A 416 43.37 -7.55 -21.97
C ILE A 416 44.64 -7.02 -22.61
N MET A 417 45.23 -5.99 -22.01
CA MET A 417 46.55 -5.52 -22.41
C MET A 417 47.51 -5.58 -21.23
N GLU A 418 48.71 -6.09 -21.47
CA GLU A 418 49.81 -6.17 -20.51
C GLU A 418 50.97 -5.29 -20.98
N SER A 419 51.54 -4.52 -20.06
CA SER A 419 52.68 -3.63 -20.30
C SER A 419 54.03 -4.36 -20.21
N PRO A 420 55.14 -3.77 -20.71
CA PRO A 420 56.48 -4.37 -20.66
C PRO A 420 56.99 -4.67 -19.24
N ILE A 421 56.38 -4.06 -18.22
CA ILE A 421 56.74 -4.23 -16.80
C ILE A 421 55.73 -5.10 -16.04
N GLY A 422 54.83 -5.80 -16.73
CA GLY A 422 53.90 -6.78 -16.16
C GLY A 422 52.62 -6.19 -15.56
N LEU A 423 52.34 -4.90 -15.78
CA LEU A 423 51.07 -4.29 -15.38
C LEU A 423 49.99 -4.63 -16.39
N VAL A 424 48.80 -5.00 -15.92
CA VAL A 424 47.67 -5.45 -16.76
C VAL A 424 46.50 -4.47 -16.67
N VAL A 425 45.86 -4.18 -17.79
CA VAL A 425 44.58 -3.47 -17.88
C VAL A 425 43.55 -4.34 -18.58
N ARG A 426 42.32 -4.33 -18.05
CA ARG A 426 41.17 -5.10 -18.55
C ARG A 426 39.88 -4.43 -18.07
N LYS A 427 38.74 -4.82 -18.64
CA LYS A 427 37.41 -4.30 -18.29
C LYS A 427 37.11 -4.31 -16.80
N ALA A 428 37.41 -5.42 -16.12
CA ALA A 428 37.23 -5.56 -14.66
C ALA A 428 38.15 -4.66 -13.81
N SER A 429 39.21 -4.08 -14.38
CA SER A 429 40.12 -3.16 -13.70
C SER A 429 40.61 -2.09 -14.69
N PRO A 430 39.74 -1.12 -15.03
CA PRO A 430 39.98 -0.15 -16.10
C PRO A 430 41.13 0.81 -15.78
N GLN A 431 41.41 0.98 -14.50
CA GLN A 431 42.46 1.83 -13.93
C GLN A 431 43.57 0.96 -13.34
N GLY A 432 43.99 -0.10 -14.05
CA GLY A 432 45.17 -0.88 -13.64
C GLY A 432 46.34 0.05 -13.26
N ALA A 433 47.31 -0.43 -12.47
CA ALA A 433 48.38 0.40 -11.88
C ALA A 433 49.40 0.99 -12.89
N TRP A 434 48.92 1.39 -14.07
CA TRP A 434 49.61 1.90 -15.24
C TRP A 434 50.08 3.34 -15.08
N GLY A 435 49.65 4.11 -14.07
CA GLY A 435 50.17 5.46 -13.86
C GLY A 435 50.12 6.34 -15.12
N ALA A 436 51.29 6.61 -15.74
CA ALA A 436 51.42 7.42 -16.95
C ALA A 436 51.32 6.64 -18.29
N TYR A 437 51.20 5.31 -18.28
CA TYR A 437 51.31 4.42 -19.47
C TYR A 437 50.03 4.30 -20.34
N GLY A 438 49.05 5.20 -20.20
CA GLY A 438 47.82 5.23 -21.01
C GLY A 438 46.52 5.08 -20.23
N ALA A 439 45.38 5.17 -20.91
CA ALA A 439 44.04 5.06 -20.33
C ALA A 439 43.20 4.04 -21.12
N ALA A 440 42.73 2.98 -20.46
CA ALA A 440 41.79 2.05 -21.09
C ALA A 440 40.37 2.63 -21.03
N ARG A 441 39.60 2.48 -22.12
CA ARG A 441 38.22 2.96 -22.22
C ARG A 441 37.29 1.86 -22.69
N TRP A 442 36.50 1.38 -21.75
CA TRP A 442 35.39 0.48 -22.03
C TRP A 442 34.16 1.32 -22.37
N SER A 443 33.32 0.83 -23.28
CA SER A 443 31.95 1.31 -23.46
C SER A 443 31.17 1.18 -22.13
N ALA A 444 30.16 2.03 -21.94
CA ALA A 444 29.44 2.15 -20.67
C ALA A 444 28.45 1.00 -20.46
N GLY A 445 28.94 -0.21 -20.22
CA GLY A 445 28.11 -1.36 -19.90
C GLY A 445 28.92 -2.63 -19.71
N PRO A 446 28.51 -3.55 -18.81
CA PRO A 446 29.24 -4.80 -18.58
C PRO A 446 29.19 -5.77 -19.77
N ARG A 447 28.48 -5.47 -20.88
CA ARG A 447 28.22 -6.39 -22.00
C ARG A 447 28.41 -5.77 -23.39
N ASP A 448 28.99 -4.58 -23.47
CA ASP A 448 28.94 -3.79 -24.70
C ASP A 448 30.18 -4.02 -25.59
N ASN A 449 29.91 -4.38 -26.85
CA ASN A 449 30.84 -4.31 -27.99
C ASN A 449 30.65 -2.93 -28.67
N PRO A 450 31.71 -2.20 -29.07
CA PRO A 450 33.14 -2.53 -29.02
C PRO A 450 33.84 -2.22 -27.69
N GLU A 451 34.89 -3.00 -27.40
CA GLU A 451 35.86 -2.71 -26.34
C GLU A 451 37.09 -2.00 -26.91
N ARG A 452 37.71 -1.08 -26.15
CA ARG A 452 38.76 -0.21 -26.69
C ARG A 452 39.85 0.16 -25.68
N VAL A 453 41.10 0.17 -26.14
CA VAL A 453 42.24 0.65 -25.36
C VAL A 453 43.01 1.69 -26.17
N VAL A 454 43.31 2.84 -25.57
CA VAL A 454 44.04 3.95 -26.22
C VAL A 454 45.29 4.29 -25.42
N LEU A 455 46.44 4.37 -26.09
CA LEU A 455 47.72 4.73 -25.48
C LEU A 455 48.33 5.93 -26.22
N GLY A 456 48.60 7.03 -25.51
CA GLY A 456 49.04 8.28 -26.14
C GLY A 456 49.94 9.21 -25.32
N ARG A 457 50.49 8.77 -24.18
CA ARG A 457 51.46 9.56 -23.37
C ARG A 457 52.67 8.72 -22.99
N THR A 458 53.87 9.31 -23.03
CA THR A 458 55.17 8.84 -22.48
C THR A 458 55.17 7.35 -22.12
N MET A 459 55.16 6.53 -23.17
CA MET A 459 55.16 5.08 -23.04
C MET A 459 56.57 4.59 -22.74
N GLN A 460 56.68 3.55 -21.93
CA GLN A 460 57.95 2.85 -21.80
C GLN A 460 58.19 2.03 -23.07
N ASP A 461 59.38 2.17 -23.64
CA ASP A 461 59.85 1.30 -24.71
C ASP A 461 59.82 -0.17 -24.24
N GLY A 462 59.36 -1.06 -25.12
CA GLY A 462 59.17 -2.46 -24.79
C GLY A 462 58.01 -3.09 -25.56
N GLU A 463 57.65 -4.31 -25.18
CA GLU A 463 56.56 -5.06 -25.79
C GLU A 463 55.34 -5.09 -24.87
N TYR A 464 54.21 -4.64 -25.40
CA TYR A 464 52.90 -4.78 -24.79
C TYR A 464 52.22 -6.00 -25.40
N ILE A 465 51.62 -6.85 -24.58
CA ILE A 465 50.94 -8.06 -25.02
C ILE A 465 49.44 -7.78 -24.99
N VAL A 466 48.77 -7.94 -26.13
CA VAL A 466 47.31 -7.84 -26.22
C VAL A 466 46.75 -9.25 -26.30
N SER A 467 45.88 -9.58 -25.36
CA SER A 467 45.24 -10.88 -25.24
C SER A 467 43.73 -10.72 -25.18
N LEU A 468 43.00 -11.75 -25.62
CA LEU A 468 41.56 -11.83 -25.49
C LEU A 468 41.20 -12.92 -24.49
N SER A 469 40.27 -12.63 -23.60
CA SER A 469 39.76 -13.59 -22.61
C SER A 469 38.27 -13.82 -22.85
N TYR A 470 37.87 -15.07 -23.09
CA TYR A 470 36.45 -15.43 -23.16
C TYR A 470 35.91 -15.63 -21.73
N VAL A 471 35.22 -14.62 -21.20
CA VAL A 471 34.84 -14.54 -19.79
C VAL A 471 33.56 -15.33 -19.51
N GLU A 472 32.55 -15.16 -20.34
CA GLU A 472 31.24 -15.79 -20.17
C GLU A 472 30.75 -16.36 -21.49
N ASP A 473 30.26 -17.60 -21.49
CA ASP A 473 29.59 -18.21 -22.64
C ASP A 473 28.15 -18.61 -22.29
N CYS A 474 27.33 -18.76 -23.33
CA CYS A 474 25.91 -19.08 -23.16
C CYS A 474 25.68 -20.45 -22.50
N SER A 475 26.62 -21.38 -22.66
CA SER A 475 26.51 -22.77 -22.21
C SER A 475 26.70 -22.98 -20.71
N THR A 476 27.25 -22.00 -19.99
CA THR A 476 27.62 -22.15 -18.57
C THR A 476 26.65 -21.48 -17.60
N LEU A 477 25.62 -20.79 -18.09
CA LEU A 477 24.59 -20.16 -17.26
C LEU A 477 23.51 -21.17 -16.84
N PRO A 478 23.10 -21.21 -15.55
CA PRO A 478 21.96 -22.00 -15.12
C PRO A 478 20.69 -21.62 -15.89
N THR A 479 19.90 -22.61 -16.32
CA THR A 479 18.71 -22.40 -17.18
C THR A 479 17.74 -21.35 -16.63
N ALA A 480 17.58 -21.28 -15.30
CA ALA A 480 16.75 -20.28 -14.62
C ALA A 480 17.31 -18.84 -14.74
N LEU A 481 18.64 -18.68 -14.70
CA LEU A 481 19.31 -17.40 -14.87
C LEU A 481 19.28 -16.96 -16.35
N THR A 482 19.42 -17.91 -17.29
CA THR A 482 19.33 -17.65 -18.73
C THR A 482 17.92 -17.19 -19.13
N ALA A 483 16.87 -17.78 -18.57
CA ALA A 483 15.48 -17.36 -18.81
C ALA A 483 15.22 -15.93 -18.30
N ALA A 484 15.69 -15.59 -17.11
CA ALA A 484 15.58 -14.24 -16.55
C ALA A 484 16.41 -13.21 -17.35
N LEU A 485 17.59 -13.59 -17.82
CA LEU A 485 18.47 -12.74 -18.61
C LEU A 485 17.91 -12.44 -20.00
N LEU A 486 17.31 -13.43 -20.68
CA LEU A 486 16.68 -13.29 -22.01
C LEU A 486 15.39 -12.45 -22.00
N GLY A 487 14.96 -11.93 -20.85
CA GLY A 487 13.75 -11.11 -20.78
C GLY A 487 12.46 -11.92 -20.94
N ILE A 488 12.51 -13.24 -20.70
CA ILE A 488 11.30 -14.04 -20.48
C ILE A 488 10.73 -13.56 -19.15
N GLY A 489 9.87 -12.55 -19.20
CA GLY A 489 9.30 -11.93 -18.03
C GLY A 489 8.46 -12.95 -17.27
N VAL A 490 8.53 -12.89 -15.94
CA VAL A 490 7.52 -13.55 -15.10
C VAL A 490 6.12 -13.00 -15.42
N ASP A 491 6.00 -11.84 -16.07
CA ASP A 491 4.73 -11.24 -16.49
C ASP A 491 4.09 -11.92 -17.72
N GLU A 492 4.86 -12.59 -18.58
CA GLU A 492 4.31 -13.55 -19.57
C GLU A 492 3.93 -14.89 -18.92
N LEU A 493 4.52 -15.20 -17.76
CA LEU A 493 4.13 -16.32 -16.91
C LEU A 493 2.87 -16.01 -16.05
N VAL A 494 2.55 -14.73 -15.82
CA VAL A 494 1.43 -14.28 -14.96
C VAL A 494 0.22 -13.80 -15.77
N GLY A 495 0.39 -13.44 -17.04
CA GLY A 495 -0.71 -13.25 -18.00
C GLY A 495 -1.55 -14.51 -18.29
N ALA A 496 -1.10 -15.68 -17.81
CA ALA A 496 -1.82 -16.95 -17.89
C ALA A 496 -2.71 -17.25 -16.67
N LEU A 497 -2.97 -16.27 -15.79
CA LEU A 497 -3.93 -16.39 -14.68
C LEU A 497 -5.31 -15.80 -14.99
N SER A 498 -5.73 -15.83 -16.26
CA SER A 498 -7.16 -15.93 -16.62
C SER A 498 -7.43 -17.34 -17.16
N GLU A 499 -7.89 -18.21 -16.27
CA GLU A 499 -8.63 -19.48 -16.46
C GLU A 499 -8.28 -20.50 -17.57
N ASP A 500 -7.20 -20.35 -18.35
CA ASP A 500 -6.70 -21.42 -19.22
C ASP A 500 -5.18 -21.59 -19.05
N SER A 501 -4.80 -22.68 -18.38
CA SER A 501 -3.42 -23.07 -18.15
C SER A 501 -2.72 -23.45 -19.46
N ILE A 502 -1.83 -22.59 -19.95
CA ILE A 502 -0.79 -23.03 -20.88
C ILE A 502 0.30 -23.69 -20.03
N GLU A 503 0.34 -25.03 -20.01
CA GLU A 503 1.50 -25.79 -19.52
C GLU A 503 2.68 -25.47 -20.45
N ILE A 504 3.56 -24.57 -20.02
CA ILE A 504 4.87 -24.47 -20.66
C ILE A 504 5.68 -25.66 -20.18
N ASP A 505 5.77 -26.67 -21.04
CA ASP A 505 6.58 -27.86 -20.82
C ASP A 505 8.03 -27.44 -20.47
N PRO A 506 8.56 -27.84 -19.31
CA PRO A 506 9.95 -27.56 -18.91
C PRO A 506 10.96 -27.98 -19.99
N THR A 507 10.65 -29.01 -20.77
CA THR A 507 11.48 -29.45 -21.89
C THR A 507 11.45 -28.49 -23.06
N GLN A 508 10.34 -27.78 -23.33
CA GLN A 508 10.30 -26.73 -24.36
C GLN A 508 11.09 -25.50 -23.96
N LEU A 509 11.04 -25.11 -22.68
CA LEU A 509 11.85 -24.01 -22.14
C LEU A 509 13.34 -24.35 -22.15
N GLN A 510 13.67 -25.58 -21.74
CA GLN A 510 15.03 -26.11 -21.85
C GLN A 510 15.48 -26.21 -23.31
N SER A 511 14.60 -26.61 -24.24
CA SER A 511 14.88 -26.68 -25.67
C SER A 511 15.11 -25.30 -26.28
N ALA A 512 14.31 -24.29 -25.92
CA ALA A 512 14.47 -22.93 -26.39
C ALA A 512 15.78 -22.31 -25.90
N VAL A 513 16.11 -22.47 -24.61
CA VAL A 513 17.39 -22.03 -24.04
C VAL A 513 18.57 -22.79 -24.69
N THR A 514 18.44 -24.10 -24.86
CA THR A 514 19.46 -24.93 -25.51
C THR A 514 19.61 -24.55 -26.98
N GLN A 515 18.54 -24.23 -27.71
CA GLN A 515 18.60 -23.85 -29.11
C GLN A 515 19.18 -22.45 -29.32
N THR A 516 18.89 -21.51 -28.40
CA THR A 516 19.51 -20.18 -28.38
C THR A 516 21.01 -20.24 -28.00
N CYS A 517 21.40 -21.15 -27.09
CA CYS A 517 22.77 -21.24 -26.61
C CYS A 517 23.68 -22.25 -27.33
N ALA A 518 23.16 -23.33 -27.92
CA ALA A 518 23.95 -24.42 -28.49
C ALA A 518 24.80 -24.02 -29.71
N GLY A 519 24.54 -22.83 -30.30
CA GLY A 519 25.35 -22.25 -31.36
C GLY A 519 26.41 -21.23 -30.90
N ARG A 520 26.47 -20.92 -29.59
CA ARG A 520 27.22 -19.76 -29.06
C ARG A 520 28.38 -20.14 -28.12
N SER A 521 28.83 -21.40 -28.12
CA SER A 521 29.99 -21.83 -27.33
C SER A 521 31.31 -21.22 -27.84
N SER A 522 31.38 -20.78 -29.10
CA SER A 522 32.53 -20.08 -29.69
C SER A 522 32.14 -18.70 -30.20
N THR A 523 33.11 -17.80 -30.29
CA THR A 523 32.94 -16.45 -30.82
C THR A 523 34.17 -16.04 -31.62
N ARG A 524 33.98 -15.21 -32.66
CA ARG A 524 35.09 -14.53 -33.33
C ARG A 524 35.17 -13.10 -32.83
N ALA A 525 36.37 -12.69 -32.46
CA ALA A 525 36.69 -11.33 -32.12
C ALA A 525 37.60 -10.74 -33.21
N THR A 526 37.26 -9.56 -33.70
CA THR A 526 38.09 -8.78 -34.61
C THR A 526 38.79 -7.69 -33.81
N LEU A 527 40.11 -7.72 -33.76
CA LEU A 527 40.92 -6.60 -33.28
C LEU A 527 41.31 -5.71 -34.45
N VAL A 528 41.09 -4.41 -34.30
CA VAL A 528 41.59 -3.37 -35.19
C VAL A 528 42.58 -2.52 -34.41
N THR A 529 43.82 -2.47 -34.90
CA THR A 529 44.87 -1.61 -34.35
C THR A 529 45.06 -0.41 -35.27
N THR A 530 45.01 0.79 -34.71
CA THR A 530 45.27 2.04 -35.42
C THR A 530 46.41 2.80 -34.78
N ILE A 531 47.28 3.40 -35.60
CA ILE A 531 48.36 4.29 -35.18
C ILE A 531 48.06 5.67 -35.74
N ASP A 532 47.98 6.67 -34.88
CA ASP A 532 47.61 8.06 -35.21
C ASP A 532 46.29 8.14 -35.99
N GLY A 533 45.35 7.25 -35.67
CA GLY A 533 44.05 7.13 -36.32
C GLY A 533 44.07 6.49 -37.71
N THR A 534 45.21 5.96 -38.15
CA THR A 534 45.35 5.21 -39.40
C THR A 534 45.36 3.71 -39.11
N PRO A 535 44.59 2.87 -39.82
CA PRO A 535 44.65 1.42 -39.67
C PRO A 535 46.07 0.91 -39.88
N ALA A 536 46.61 0.25 -38.87
CA ALA A 536 47.95 -0.33 -38.89
C ALA A 536 47.90 -1.87 -39.02
N ASP A 537 46.92 -2.50 -38.40
CA ASP A 537 46.75 -3.95 -38.39
C ASP A 537 45.29 -4.34 -38.08
N GLN A 538 44.83 -5.48 -38.60
CA GLN A 538 43.52 -6.05 -38.28
C GLN A 538 43.65 -7.57 -38.17
N ARG A 539 43.16 -8.15 -37.07
CA ARG A 539 43.25 -9.59 -36.78
C ARG A 539 41.92 -10.15 -36.35
N GLU A 540 41.59 -11.34 -36.83
CA GLU A 540 40.46 -12.13 -36.34
C GLU A 540 41.00 -13.24 -35.43
N VAL A 541 40.44 -13.35 -34.23
CA VAL A 541 40.79 -14.36 -33.23
C VAL A 541 39.53 -15.16 -32.91
N ARG A 542 39.62 -16.49 -32.99
CA ARG A 542 38.53 -17.39 -32.64
C ARG A 542 38.71 -17.90 -31.22
N LEU A 543 37.75 -17.59 -30.35
CA LEU A 543 37.64 -18.12 -28.99
C LEU A 543 36.62 -19.26 -29.01
N ASN A 544 37.00 -20.44 -28.54
CA ASN A 544 36.24 -21.67 -28.72
C ASN A 544 35.35 -22.03 -27.52
N GLN A 545 35.69 -21.54 -26.31
CA GLN A 545 34.97 -21.83 -25.07
C GLN A 545 35.28 -20.81 -23.97
N LYS A 546 34.42 -20.71 -22.95
CA LYS A 546 34.71 -19.94 -21.73
C LYS A 546 36.04 -20.36 -21.10
N GLY A 547 36.81 -19.36 -20.67
CA GLY A 547 38.13 -19.51 -20.07
C GLY A 547 39.27 -19.47 -21.07
N ASP A 548 39.01 -19.44 -22.38
CA ASP A 548 40.06 -19.21 -23.38
C ASP A 548 40.73 -17.85 -23.14
N LEU A 549 42.06 -17.86 -22.97
CA LEU A 549 42.92 -16.67 -22.89
C LEU A 549 43.99 -16.78 -23.96
N LEU A 550 43.85 -16.02 -25.04
CA LEU A 550 44.73 -16.13 -26.21
C LEU A 550 45.46 -14.81 -26.47
N PRO A 551 46.79 -14.80 -26.63
CA PRO A 551 47.50 -13.63 -27.12
C PRO A 551 47.11 -13.38 -28.58
N ALA A 552 46.64 -12.18 -28.87
CA ALA A 552 46.17 -11.77 -30.20
C ALA A 552 47.26 -11.08 -31.01
N LEU A 553 48.01 -10.18 -30.36
CA LEU A 553 49.11 -9.42 -30.98
C LEU A 553 50.08 -8.87 -29.93
N LYS A 554 51.25 -8.44 -30.39
CA LYS A 554 52.21 -7.65 -29.60
C LYS A 554 52.34 -6.25 -30.18
N LEU A 555 52.42 -5.25 -29.31
CA LEU A 555 52.76 -3.87 -29.68
C LEU A 555 54.17 -3.57 -29.19
N ARG A 556 55.11 -3.34 -30.11
CA ARG A 556 56.47 -2.93 -29.75
C ARG A 556 56.62 -1.43 -29.87
N VAL A 557 57.11 -0.81 -28.80
CA VAL A 557 57.39 0.63 -28.70
C VAL A 557 58.91 0.84 -28.66
N VAL A 558 59.42 1.65 -29.58
CA VAL A 558 60.84 2.06 -29.61
C VAL A 558 60.93 3.56 -29.89
N ASN A 559 61.52 4.33 -28.97
CA ASN A 559 61.59 5.79 -29.00
C ASN A 559 60.22 6.43 -29.27
N GLY A 560 59.16 5.91 -28.62
CA GLY A 560 57.79 6.41 -28.78
C GLY A 560 57.13 6.11 -30.14
N ARG A 561 57.71 5.22 -30.95
CA ARG A 561 57.10 4.72 -32.20
C ARG A 561 56.55 3.31 -32.03
N PHE A 562 55.35 3.09 -32.55
CA PHE A 562 54.67 1.80 -32.48
C PHE A 562 54.94 0.94 -33.73
N SER A 563 55.05 -0.36 -33.49
CA SER A 563 54.95 -1.41 -34.51
C SER A 563 54.10 -2.55 -33.99
N VAL A 564 53.23 -3.09 -34.84
CA VAL A 564 52.41 -4.26 -34.52
C VAL A 564 53.18 -5.51 -34.93
N LEU A 565 53.22 -6.51 -34.06
CA LEU A 565 53.93 -7.77 -34.24
C LEU A 565 53.00 -8.96 -33.99
N ASP A 566 53.37 -10.10 -34.53
CA ASP A 566 52.71 -11.36 -34.22
C ASP A 566 52.90 -11.76 -32.73
N PRO A 567 51.89 -12.42 -32.14
CA PRO A 567 51.86 -12.77 -30.72
C PRO A 567 53.02 -13.67 -30.26
#